data_AF-A0A7S3BPQ5-F1
#
_entry.id   AF-A0A7S3BPQ5-F1
#
_cell.length_a   1.000
_cell.length_b   1.000
_cell.length_c   1.000
_cell.angle_alpha   90.00
_cell.angle_beta   90.00
_cell.angle_gamma   90.00
#
_symmetry.space_group_name_H-M   'P 1'
#
loop_
_entity.id
_entity.type
_entity.pdbx_description
1 polymer ?
#
loop_
_entity_poly.entity_id
_entity_poly.type
_entity_poly.pdbx_seq_one_letter_code
_entity_poly.pdbx_strand_id
1 'polypeptide(L)'
;WLPLHDFQMVTLMSIAETTLLHCRAYAGRTELPLKLIDDVRDQPLELQKSVVIYSSPANTGANELEGVMRKQIIEDDAQILAKSRRSRVGKSSFGRGRRVSTERRAAFEWVESDLGTATHFLLYLNQKTFDANADVLVADIHDVLLEGKPVLLIHENNESLDGVPFATILGATPQSLIDAQLYESLVIPWHPPGKYQDVSIKLALKALGATYNAKAKIGAIQRRFEKTWRRVLLERPQTLTL
;
A
#
# COMPACT_ATOMS: atom_id res chain seq x y z
N TRP A 1 -16.90 1.47 2.79
CA TRP A 1 -16.66 2.55 1.81
C TRP A 1 -15.43 2.21 0.98
N LEU A 2 -15.45 2.26 -0.35
CA LEU A 2 -14.28 1.94 -1.20
C LEU A 2 -13.31 3.15 -1.26
N PRO A 3 -11.97 2.94 -1.27
CA PRO A 3 -10.97 4.00 -1.33
C PRO A 3 -10.81 4.56 -2.76
N LEU A 4 -11.91 4.98 -3.37
CA LEU A 4 -12.00 5.34 -4.79
C LEU A 4 -11.10 6.53 -5.16
N HIS A 5 -10.88 7.46 -4.22
CA HIS A 5 -10.09 8.66 -4.44
C HIS A 5 -8.67 8.36 -4.94
N ASP A 6 -7.96 7.41 -4.31
CA ASP A 6 -6.56 7.14 -4.65
C ASP A 6 -6.42 6.53 -6.06
N PHE A 7 -7.39 5.70 -6.47
CA PHE A 7 -7.46 5.16 -7.83
C PHE A 7 -7.85 6.22 -8.87
N GLN A 8 -8.78 7.11 -8.53
CA GLN A 8 -9.18 8.23 -9.39
C GLN A 8 -8.01 9.16 -9.69
N MET A 9 -7.17 9.43 -8.69
CA MET A 9 -5.99 10.28 -8.89
C MET A 9 -4.98 9.65 -9.87
N VAL A 10 -4.73 8.34 -9.77
CA VAL A 10 -3.88 7.63 -10.74
C VAL A 10 -4.49 7.62 -12.15
N THR A 11 -5.81 7.50 -12.24
CA THR A 11 -6.55 7.59 -13.51
C THR A 11 -6.37 8.97 -14.14
N LEU A 12 -6.60 10.03 -13.36
CA LEU A 12 -6.42 11.42 -13.82
C LEU A 12 -4.99 11.70 -14.27
N MET A 13 -4.00 11.21 -13.52
CA MET A 13 -2.59 11.31 -13.92
C MET A 13 -2.32 10.62 -15.27
N SER A 14 -2.88 9.42 -15.46
CA SER A 14 -2.72 8.67 -16.71
C SER A 14 -3.37 9.38 -17.89
N ILE A 15 -4.58 9.92 -17.72
CA ILE A 15 -5.25 10.74 -18.74
C ILE A 15 -4.44 11.99 -19.07
N ALA A 16 -3.93 12.69 -18.06
CA ALA A 16 -3.10 13.88 -18.25
C ALA A 16 -1.81 13.54 -19.01
N GLU A 17 -1.13 12.46 -18.65
CA GLU A 17 0.07 11.96 -19.35
C GLU A 17 -0.24 11.67 -20.82
N THR A 18 -1.28 10.88 -21.08
CA THR A 18 -1.70 10.57 -22.46
C THR A 18 -2.03 11.84 -23.24
N THR A 19 -2.77 12.78 -22.65
CA THR A 19 -3.15 14.03 -23.32
C THR A 19 -1.91 14.86 -23.67
N LEU A 20 -0.96 15.00 -22.75
CA LEU A 20 0.28 15.73 -22.96
C LEU A 20 1.18 15.08 -24.01
N LEU A 21 1.24 13.74 -24.05
CA LEU A 21 2.01 13.01 -25.06
C LEU A 21 1.47 13.23 -26.49
N HIS A 22 0.18 13.53 -26.65
CA HIS A 22 -0.41 13.90 -27.95
C HIS A 22 -0.18 15.38 -28.32
N CYS A 23 0.34 16.20 -27.41
CA CYS A 23 0.68 17.59 -27.71
C CYS A 23 2.02 17.68 -28.46
N ARG A 24 2.10 18.56 -29.46
CA ARG A 24 3.32 18.79 -30.26
C ARG A 24 4.56 19.09 -29.41
N ALA A 25 4.40 19.75 -28.27
CA ALA A 25 5.48 20.09 -27.35
C ALA A 25 6.21 18.86 -26.76
N TYR A 26 5.57 17.69 -26.76
CA TYR A 26 6.10 16.44 -26.24
C TYR A 26 6.22 15.35 -27.34
N ALA A 27 6.17 15.75 -28.61
CA ALA A 27 6.30 14.82 -29.73
C ALA A 27 7.58 13.98 -29.62
N GLY A 28 7.46 12.68 -29.87
CA GLY A 28 8.55 11.71 -29.79
C GLY A 28 8.88 11.21 -28.38
N ARG A 29 8.20 11.69 -27.34
CA ARG A 29 8.26 11.07 -26.00
C ARG A 29 7.25 9.92 -25.90
N THR A 30 7.61 8.90 -25.14
CA THR A 30 6.75 7.73 -24.84
C THR A 30 6.19 7.76 -23.43
N GLU A 31 6.78 8.57 -22.54
CA GLU A 31 6.38 8.72 -21.15
C GLU A 31 6.72 10.14 -20.65
N LEU A 32 5.99 10.59 -19.63
CA LEU A 32 6.27 11.83 -18.93
C LEU A 32 6.43 11.54 -17.44
N PRO A 33 7.42 12.15 -16.75
CA PRO A 33 7.64 11.94 -15.33
C PRO A 33 6.63 12.74 -14.49
N LEU A 34 5.33 12.61 -14.79
CA LEU A 34 4.26 13.22 -14.02
C LEU A 34 4.25 12.63 -12.61
N LYS A 35 4.04 13.50 -11.62
CA LYS A 35 3.92 13.09 -10.22
C LYS A 35 2.71 13.75 -9.61
N LEU A 36 1.92 12.94 -8.91
CA LEU A 36 0.84 13.44 -8.08
C LEU A 36 1.43 14.01 -6.78
N ILE A 37 0.86 15.12 -6.34
CA ILE A 37 1.13 15.63 -5.00
C ILE A 37 0.51 14.64 -4.02
N ASP A 38 1.30 14.20 -3.04
CA ASP A 38 0.90 13.21 -2.03
C ASP A 38 0.48 11.83 -2.57
N ASP A 39 1.03 11.44 -3.73
CA ASP A 39 0.84 10.11 -4.33
C ASP A 39 1.07 8.98 -3.32
N VAL A 40 0.05 8.15 -3.11
CA VAL A 40 0.11 7.02 -2.17
C VAL A 40 1.18 6.00 -2.55
N ARG A 41 1.52 5.88 -3.84
CA ARG A 41 2.53 4.97 -4.36
C ARG A 41 3.94 5.37 -3.93
N ASP A 42 4.19 6.68 -3.83
CA ASP A 42 5.49 7.25 -3.42
C ASP A 42 5.68 7.30 -1.88
N GLN A 43 4.68 6.87 -1.10
CA GLN A 43 4.72 6.86 0.36
C GLN A 43 5.44 5.59 0.87
N PRO A 44 6.67 5.69 1.42
CA PRO A 44 7.24 4.60 2.22
C PRO A 44 6.38 4.42 3.47
N LEU A 45 5.77 3.24 3.59
CA LEU A 45 4.98 2.85 4.74
C LEU A 45 5.82 1.94 5.63
N GLU A 46 5.66 2.10 6.94
CA GLU A 46 6.36 1.27 7.92
C GLU A 46 5.33 0.71 8.91
N LEU A 47 5.34 -0.61 9.07
CA LEU A 47 4.57 -1.31 10.09
C LEU A 47 5.21 -1.05 11.45
N GLN A 48 4.46 -0.39 12.34
CA GLN A 48 4.95 -0.04 13.68
C GLN A 48 4.86 -1.22 14.66
N LYS A 49 3.97 -2.18 14.38
CA LYS A 49 3.74 -3.39 15.18
C LYS A 49 3.98 -4.61 14.31
N SER A 50 4.31 -5.72 14.95
CA SER A 50 4.34 -7.02 14.27
C SER A 50 2.93 -7.36 13.81
N VAL A 51 2.76 -7.55 12.51
CA VAL A 51 1.51 -7.97 11.91
C VAL A 51 1.61 -9.44 11.57
N VAL A 52 0.72 -10.23 12.16
CA VAL A 52 0.50 -11.64 11.81
C VAL A 52 -0.82 -11.73 11.07
N ILE A 53 -0.78 -12.12 9.80
CA ILE A 53 -1.97 -12.32 8.97
C ILE A 53 -2.30 -13.80 8.94
N TYR A 54 -3.57 -14.12 9.16
CA TYR A 54 -4.15 -15.42 8.87
C TYR A 54 -5.12 -15.30 7.70
N SER A 55 -5.06 -16.26 6.79
CA SER A 55 -6.10 -16.49 5.79
C SER A 55 -6.61 -17.91 5.97
N SER A 56 -7.94 -18.08 5.96
CA SER A 56 -8.54 -19.41 6.02
C SER A 56 -8.10 -20.25 4.81
N PRO A 57 -7.75 -21.54 4.98
CA PRO A 57 -7.52 -22.46 3.88
C PRO A 57 -8.75 -22.61 2.95
N ALA A 58 -9.94 -22.32 3.44
CA ALA A 58 -11.17 -22.28 2.65
C ALA A 58 -11.21 -21.08 1.68
N ASN A 59 -10.42 -20.04 1.94
CA ASN A 59 -10.26 -18.85 1.10
C ASN A 59 -9.02 -18.97 0.18
N THR A 60 -9.06 -19.92 -0.75
CA THR A 60 -7.91 -20.31 -1.59
C THR A 60 -7.37 -19.17 -2.47
N GLY A 61 -8.19 -18.19 -2.83
CA GLY A 61 -7.77 -17.03 -3.63
C GLY A 61 -6.77 -16.11 -2.91
N ALA A 62 -6.68 -16.17 -1.58
CA ALA A 62 -5.73 -15.36 -0.81
C ALA A 62 -4.26 -15.77 -0.98
N ASN A 63 -3.99 -16.99 -1.42
CA ASN A 63 -2.62 -17.55 -1.45
C ASN A 63 -1.69 -16.77 -2.39
N GLU A 64 -2.19 -16.31 -3.54
CA GLU A 64 -1.38 -15.55 -4.50
C GLU A 64 -1.04 -14.14 -3.98
N LEU A 65 -1.92 -13.58 -3.15
CA LEU A 65 -1.79 -12.23 -2.62
C LEU A 65 -0.67 -12.10 -1.59
N GLU A 66 -0.43 -13.16 -0.83
CA GLU A 66 0.66 -13.24 0.15
C GLU A 66 2.01 -12.92 -0.48
N GLY A 67 2.35 -13.60 -1.58
CA GLY A 67 3.63 -13.44 -2.26
C GLY A 67 3.85 -12.01 -2.74
N VAL A 68 2.80 -11.39 -3.28
CA VAL A 68 2.85 -10.01 -3.78
C VAL A 68 3.04 -9.01 -2.63
N MET A 69 2.25 -9.12 -1.55
CA MET A 69 2.38 -8.23 -0.40
C MET A 69 3.73 -8.36 0.31
N ARG A 70 4.21 -9.60 0.53
CA ARG A 70 5.53 -9.85 1.13
C ARG A 70 6.64 -9.18 0.33
N LYS A 71 6.60 -9.32 -1.01
CA LYS A 71 7.60 -8.69 -1.89
C LYS A 71 7.59 -7.16 -1.75
N GLN A 72 6.41 -6.53 -1.72
CA GLN A 72 6.32 -5.07 -1.60
C GLN A 72 6.84 -4.54 -0.26
N ILE A 73 6.57 -5.25 0.84
CA ILE A 73 7.06 -4.84 2.17
C ILE A 73 8.59 -4.86 2.22
N ILE A 74 9.21 -5.88 1.65
CA ILE A 74 10.68 -5.97 1.56
C ILE A 74 11.24 -4.80 0.75
N GLU A 75 10.59 -4.45 -0.36
CA GLU A 75 10.98 -3.30 -1.20
C GLU A 75 10.85 -1.96 -0.44
N ASP A 76 9.73 -1.74 0.25
CA ASP A 76 9.50 -0.54 1.06
C ASP A 76 10.55 -0.40 2.18
N ASP A 77 10.85 -1.49 2.90
CA ASP A 77 11.89 -1.53 3.93
C ASP A 77 13.27 -1.22 3.34
N ALA A 78 13.61 -1.78 2.18
CA ALA A 78 14.85 -1.48 1.49
C ALA A 78 14.97 0.00 1.11
N GLN A 79 13.88 0.62 0.64
CA GLN A 79 13.84 2.05 0.32
C GLN A 79 14.01 2.93 1.56
N ILE A 80 13.37 2.57 2.69
CA ILE A 80 13.53 3.27 3.97
C ILE A 80 14.99 3.22 4.42
N LEU A 81 15.62 2.04 4.36
CA LEU A 81 17.02 1.85 4.72
C LEU A 81 17.98 2.63 3.81
N ALA A 82 17.75 2.63 2.49
CA ALA A 82 18.57 3.37 1.53
C ALA A 82 18.51 4.89 1.76
N LYS A 83 17.33 5.45 2.04
CA LYS A 83 17.14 6.87 2.36
C LYS A 83 17.83 7.25 3.68
N SER A 84 17.82 6.37 4.68
CA SER A 84 18.52 6.55 5.95
C SER A 84 20.05 6.60 5.76
N ARG A 85 20.63 5.72 4.94
CA ARG A 85 22.08 5.68 4.66
C ARG A 85 22.59 6.94 3.96
N ARG A 86 21.85 7.46 2.96
CA ARG A 86 22.24 8.72 2.27
C ARG A 86 22.26 9.94 3.19
N SER A 87 21.50 9.94 4.29
CA SER A 87 21.51 11.03 5.27
C SER A 87 22.77 11.06 6.14
N ARG A 88 23.51 9.94 6.23
CA ARG A 88 24.65 9.75 7.14
C ARG A 88 26.00 10.07 6.49
N VAL A 89 26.07 10.13 5.16
CA VAL A 89 27.30 10.43 4.39
C VAL A 89 27.75 11.90 4.49
N GLY A 90 26.95 12.77 5.13
CA GLY A 90 27.26 14.20 5.30
C GLY A 90 27.72 14.65 6.70
N LYS A 91 27.89 13.75 7.68
CA LYS A 91 28.39 14.10 9.02
C LYS A 91 29.43 13.08 9.49
N SER A 92 30.71 13.40 9.28
CA SER A 92 31.79 12.79 10.03
C SER A 92 31.73 13.27 11.48
N SER A 93 31.67 12.32 12.42
CA SER A 93 32.54 12.23 13.60
C SER A 93 31.98 11.20 14.59
N PHE A 94 32.84 10.22 14.90
CA PHE A 94 32.90 9.41 16.11
C PHE A 94 31.63 9.32 16.96
N GLY A 95 30.82 8.27 16.71
CA GLY A 95 29.82 7.78 17.65
C GLY A 95 29.73 6.27 17.53
N ARG A 96 30.07 5.55 18.61
CA ARG A 96 30.04 4.09 18.73
C ARG A 96 28.83 3.51 18.02
N GLY A 97 29.09 2.64 17.04
CA GLY A 97 28.08 1.93 16.28
C GLY A 97 27.17 1.15 17.23
N ARG A 98 25.99 1.69 17.50
CA ARG A 98 24.85 0.87 17.88
C ARG A 98 24.59 -0.02 16.67
N ARG A 99 25.02 -1.28 16.75
CA ARG A 99 24.60 -2.34 15.83
C ARG A 99 23.08 -2.20 15.73
N VAL A 100 22.60 -1.71 14.59
CA VAL A 100 21.20 -1.87 14.23
C VAL A 100 21.08 -3.36 14.04
N SER A 101 20.51 -4.03 15.03
CA SER A 101 20.33 -5.46 15.04
C SER A 101 19.71 -5.85 13.70
N THR A 102 20.37 -6.76 13.00
CA THR A 102 19.90 -7.50 11.83
C THR A 102 18.67 -8.38 12.15
N GLU A 103 18.08 -8.18 13.33
CA GLU A 103 16.95 -8.87 13.92
C GLU A 103 15.81 -7.86 14.15
N ARG A 104 15.51 -7.01 13.15
CA ARG A 104 14.09 -6.66 12.98
C ARG A 104 13.42 -7.99 12.65
N ARG A 105 12.94 -8.73 13.67
CA ARG A 105 11.93 -9.77 13.49
C ARG A 105 10.96 -9.21 12.46
N ALA A 106 10.73 -9.94 11.38
CA ALA A 106 9.92 -9.47 10.27
C ALA A 106 8.68 -8.80 10.87
N ALA A 107 8.49 -7.50 10.65
CA ALA A 107 7.35 -6.76 11.21
C ALA A 107 6.01 -7.26 10.64
N PHE A 108 6.08 -8.32 9.83
CA PHE A 108 5.06 -8.88 9.01
C PHE A 108 5.33 -10.36 8.82
N GLU A 109 4.38 -11.19 9.22
CA GLU A 109 4.40 -12.64 9.10
C GLU A 109 3.02 -13.09 8.61
N TRP A 110 2.98 -14.05 7.69
CA TRP A 110 1.76 -14.76 7.37
C TRP A 110 1.86 -16.14 7.98
N VAL A 111 0.79 -16.54 8.66
CA VAL A 111 0.71 -17.82 9.35
C VAL A 111 -0.43 -18.62 8.74
N GLU A 112 -0.12 -19.85 8.32
CA GLU A 112 -1.06 -20.73 7.63
C GLU A 112 -2.09 -21.39 8.57
N SER A 113 -1.89 -21.38 9.90
CA SER A 113 -2.56 -22.41 10.73
C SER A 113 -3.08 -22.02 12.11
N ASP A 114 -2.77 -20.86 12.68
CA ASP A 114 -3.25 -20.52 14.03
C ASP A 114 -3.95 -19.16 14.06
N LEU A 115 -5.27 -19.22 13.85
CA LEU A 115 -6.18 -18.08 13.96
C LEU A 115 -6.02 -17.38 15.32
N GLY A 116 -5.73 -18.11 16.40
CA GLY A 116 -5.56 -17.58 17.75
C GLY A 116 -4.38 -16.61 17.88
N THR A 117 -3.27 -16.88 17.17
CA THR A 117 -2.07 -16.01 17.17
C THR A 117 -2.12 -14.86 16.17
N ALA A 118 -3.10 -14.89 15.25
CA ALA A 118 -3.23 -13.90 14.20
C ALA A 118 -3.67 -12.54 14.76
N THR A 119 -3.03 -11.48 14.27
CA THR A 119 -3.41 -10.09 14.59
C THR A 119 -4.50 -9.56 13.67
N HIS A 120 -4.57 -10.07 12.44
CA HIS A 120 -5.50 -9.68 11.41
C HIS A 120 -5.98 -10.93 10.66
N PHE A 121 -7.23 -10.92 10.23
CA PHE A 121 -7.77 -11.90 9.30
C PHE A 121 -7.79 -11.31 7.89
N LEU A 122 -7.40 -12.08 6.89
CA LEU A 122 -7.51 -11.68 5.50
C LEU A 122 -8.63 -12.44 4.81
N LEU A 123 -9.56 -11.67 4.25
CA LEU A 123 -10.63 -12.19 3.43
C LEU A 123 -10.47 -11.66 2.00
N TYR A 124 -10.29 -12.59 1.08
CA TYR A 124 -10.15 -12.33 -0.35
C TYR A 124 -11.47 -12.66 -1.04
N LEU A 125 -12.01 -11.67 -1.73
CA LEU A 125 -13.34 -11.64 -2.27
C LEU A 125 -13.25 -11.74 -3.80
N ASN A 126 -13.69 -12.85 -4.35
CA ASN A 126 -13.90 -13.08 -5.77
C ASN A 126 -15.24 -13.79 -5.98
N GLN A 127 -15.55 -14.22 -7.20
CA GLN A 127 -16.81 -14.90 -7.51
C GLN A 127 -17.03 -16.17 -6.70
N LYS A 128 -15.96 -16.88 -6.33
CA LYS A 128 -16.00 -18.23 -5.74
C LYS A 128 -15.83 -18.25 -4.23
N THR A 129 -15.66 -17.09 -3.58
CA THR A 129 -15.36 -17.00 -2.14
C THR A 129 -16.40 -17.74 -1.29
N PHE A 130 -17.67 -17.70 -1.66
CA PHE A 130 -18.77 -18.31 -0.88
C PHE A 130 -19.42 -19.52 -1.59
N ASP A 131 -18.66 -20.25 -2.43
CA ASP A 131 -19.16 -21.43 -3.13
C ASP A 131 -18.92 -22.74 -2.35
N ALA A 132 -17.82 -23.45 -2.64
CA ALA A 132 -17.65 -24.86 -2.25
C ALA A 132 -17.30 -25.10 -0.77
N ASN A 133 -16.63 -24.14 -0.13
CA ASN A 133 -16.19 -24.24 1.28
C ASN A 133 -16.76 -23.11 2.15
N ALA A 134 -17.92 -22.59 1.76
CA ALA A 134 -18.53 -21.42 2.38
C ALA A 134 -18.76 -21.61 3.88
N ASP A 135 -19.25 -22.78 4.30
CA ASP A 135 -19.59 -23.03 5.71
C ASP A 135 -18.38 -22.91 6.64
N VAL A 136 -17.23 -23.47 6.22
CA VAL A 136 -15.98 -23.39 6.99
C VAL A 136 -15.47 -21.95 7.04
N LEU A 137 -15.47 -21.27 5.89
CA LEU A 137 -15.03 -19.88 5.81
C LEU A 137 -15.91 -18.95 6.64
N VAL A 138 -17.23 -19.16 6.62
CA VAL A 138 -18.21 -18.38 7.38
C VAL A 138 -17.98 -18.58 8.88
N ALA A 139 -17.73 -19.81 9.34
CA ALA A 139 -17.40 -20.09 10.73
C ALA A 139 -16.12 -19.35 11.17
N ASP A 140 -15.04 -19.44 10.38
CA ASP A 140 -13.78 -18.73 10.66
C ASP A 140 -13.99 -17.21 10.75
N ILE A 141 -14.79 -16.63 9.83
CA ILE A 141 -15.09 -15.19 9.83
C ILE A 141 -15.90 -14.82 11.08
N HIS A 142 -16.87 -15.63 11.50
CA HIS A 142 -17.63 -15.38 12.73
C HIS A 142 -16.72 -15.36 13.95
N ASP A 143 -15.82 -16.33 14.09
CA ASP A 143 -14.87 -16.37 15.21
C ASP A 143 -13.99 -15.12 15.26
N VAL A 144 -13.49 -14.67 14.10
CA VAL A 144 -12.71 -13.43 13.96
C VAL A 144 -13.49 -12.20 14.39
N LEU A 145 -14.76 -12.08 13.93
CA LEU A 145 -15.61 -10.95 14.24
C LEU A 145 -16.00 -10.93 15.72
N LEU A 146 -16.28 -12.11 16.31
CA LEU A 146 -16.56 -12.26 17.74
C LEU A 146 -15.36 -11.88 18.63
N GLU A 147 -14.14 -12.21 18.18
CA GLU A 147 -12.91 -11.81 18.86
C GLU A 147 -12.54 -10.33 18.63
N GLY A 148 -13.26 -9.62 17.76
CA GLY A 148 -12.99 -8.23 17.41
C GLY A 148 -11.68 -8.03 16.64
N LYS A 149 -11.20 -9.08 15.96
CA LYS A 149 -9.97 -9.01 15.16
C LYS A 149 -10.24 -8.23 13.87
N PRO A 150 -9.33 -7.32 13.46
CA PRO A 150 -9.48 -6.56 12.23
C PRO A 150 -9.45 -7.48 11.00
N VAL A 151 -10.42 -7.27 10.10
CA VAL A 151 -10.54 -8.01 8.83
C VAL A 151 -10.03 -7.15 7.69
N LEU A 152 -8.98 -7.60 7.03
CA LEU A 152 -8.50 -7.04 5.77
C LEU A 152 -9.33 -7.62 4.62
N LEU A 153 -10.25 -6.80 4.10
CA LEU A 153 -11.10 -7.16 2.97
C LEU A 153 -10.45 -6.76 1.66
N ILE A 154 -10.17 -7.73 0.80
CA ILE A 154 -9.58 -7.50 -0.51
C ILE A 154 -10.53 -8.01 -1.57
N HIS A 155 -10.83 -7.20 -2.57
CA HIS A 155 -11.78 -7.52 -3.63
C HIS A 155 -11.07 -7.62 -4.99
N GLU A 156 -11.12 -8.80 -5.61
CA GLU A 156 -10.50 -9.04 -6.91
C GLU A 156 -11.23 -8.31 -8.05
N ASN A 157 -10.48 -7.53 -8.82
CA ASN A 157 -10.98 -6.81 -10.01
C ASN A 157 -10.52 -7.43 -11.34
N ASN A 158 -9.69 -8.47 -11.32
CA ASN A 158 -9.25 -9.19 -12.50
C ASN A 158 -10.24 -10.30 -12.85
N GLU A 159 -10.97 -10.12 -13.95
CA GLU A 159 -11.92 -11.13 -14.45
C GLU A 159 -11.26 -12.49 -14.73
N SER A 160 -9.97 -12.53 -15.08
CA SER A 160 -9.26 -13.79 -15.31
C SER A 160 -8.98 -14.59 -14.03
N LEU A 161 -9.16 -13.96 -12.86
CA LEU A 161 -8.99 -14.54 -11.52
C LEU A 161 -10.33 -14.55 -10.76
N ASP A 162 -11.43 -14.69 -11.51
CA ASP A 162 -12.80 -14.69 -10.98
C ASP A 162 -13.23 -13.34 -10.35
N GLY A 163 -12.60 -12.24 -10.75
CA GLY A 163 -13.01 -10.88 -10.36
C GLY A 163 -14.38 -10.51 -10.92
N VAL A 164 -15.26 -10.01 -10.05
CA VAL A 164 -16.63 -9.62 -10.38
C VAL A 164 -16.98 -8.29 -9.73
N PRO A 165 -18.00 -7.55 -10.20
CA PRO A 165 -18.44 -6.34 -9.51
C PRO A 165 -18.74 -6.61 -8.03
N PHE A 166 -18.32 -5.70 -7.15
CA PHE A 166 -18.48 -5.89 -5.69
C PHE A 166 -19.94 -6.14 -5.27
N ALA A 167 -20.90 -5.55 -5.98
CA ALA A 167 -22.33 -5.78 -5.74
C ALA A 167 -22.75 -7.25 -5.92
N THR A 168 -22.11 -7.99 -6.84
CA THR A 168 -22.34 -9.43 -7.03
C THR A 168 -21.91 -10.21 -5.80
N ILE A 169 -20.75 -9.86 -5.23
CA ILE A 169 -20.23 -10.48 -4.01
C ILE A 169 -21.13 -10.18 -2.83
N LEU A 170 -21.60 -8.93 -2.68
CA LEU A 170 -22.55 -8.55 -1.64
C LEU A 170 -23.83 -9.40 -1.71
N GLY A 171 -24.35 -9.66 -2.91
CA GLY A 171 -25.53 -10.50 -3.12
C GLY A 171 -25.30 -11.98 -2.81
N ALA A 172 -24.07 -12.48 -2.98
CA ALA A 172 -23.67 -13.85 -2.65
C ALA A 172 -23.23 -14.02 -1.19
N THR A 173 -23.03 -12.93 -0.45
CA THR A 173 -22.54 -12.98 0.93
C THR A 173 -23.64 -13.49 1.86
N PRO A 174 -23.38 -14.51 2.69
CA PRO A 174 -24.34 -15.00 3.66
C PRO A 174 -24.86 -13.89 4.59
N GLN A 175 -26.18 -13.83 4.79
CA GLN A 175 -26.82 -12.78 5.59
C GLN A 175 -26.26 -12.70 7.03
N SER A 176 -25.86 -13.84 7.60
CA SER A 176 -25.24 -13.89 8.93
C SER A 176 -23.96 -13.05 9.03
N LEU A 177 -23.17 -12.96 7.96
CA LEU A 177 -21.96 -12.12 7.90
C LEU A 177 -22.28 -10.64 7.70
N ILE A 178 -23.36 -10.34 6.98
CA ILE A 178 -23.88 -8.97 6.83
C ILE A 178 -24.36 -8.44 8.18
N ASP A 179 -25.14 -9.25 8.90
CA ASP A 179 -25.66 -8.91 10.23
C ASP A 179 -24.53 -8.77 11.26
N ALA A 180 -23.46 -9.57 11.11
CA ALA A 180 -22.21 -9.45 11.87
C ALA A 180 -21.32 -8.27 11.44
N GLN A 181 -21.79 -7.40 10.55
CA GLN A 181 -21.11 -6.18 10.11
C GLN A 181 -19.74 -6.40 9.43
N LEU A 182 -19.56 -7.53 8.71
CA LEU A 182 -18.31 -7.83 8.00
C LEU A 182 -17.77 -6.65 7.17
N TYR A 183 -18.66 -5.91 6.50
CA TYR A 183 -18.31 -4.79 5.61
C TYR A 183 -18.18 -3.42 6.29
N GLU A 184 -18.12 -3.36 7.63
CA GLU A 184 -17.72 -2.12 8.32
C GLU A 184 -16.27 -1.75 7.96
N SER A 185 -15.42 -2.76 7.76
CA SER A 185 -14.04 -2.62 7.33
C SER A 185 -13.90 -2.11 5.88
N LEU A 186 -12.79 -1.45 5.60
CA LEU A 186 -12.45 -0.95 4.26
C LEU A 186 -12.22 -2.11 3.29
N VAL A 187 -13.06 -2.23 2.27
CA VAL A 187 -12.83 -3.14 1.14
C VAL A 187 -11.85 -2.50 0.17
N ILE A 188 -10.77 -3.21 -0.11
CA ILE A 188 -9.68 -2.73 -0.96
C ILE A 188 -9.77 -3.43 -2.32
N PRO A 189 -10.00 -2.68 -3.40
CA PRO A 189 -9.92 -3.23 -4.74
C PRO A 189 -8.51 -3.72 -5.03
N TRP A 190 -8.38 -4.94 -5.51
CA TRP A 190 -7.14 -5.56 -5.93
C TRP A 190 -7.06 -5.57 -7.44
N HIS A 191 -6.17 -4.74 -7.97
CA HIS A 191 -6.00 -4.61 -9.42
C HIS A 191 -4.90 -5.54 -9.96
N PRO A 192 -5.02 -5.97 -11.23
CA PRO A 192 -3.96 -6.66 -11.94
C PRO A 192 -2.63 -5.87 -11.93
N PRO A 193 -1.49 -6.54 -12.16
CA PRO A 193 -0.18 -5.91 -12.18
C PRO A 193 -0.12 -4.64 -13.02
N GLY A 194 0.40 -3.56 -12.43
CA GLY A 194 0.52 -2.24 -13.06
C GLY A 194 0.28 -1.09 -12.07
N LYS A 195 0.05 0.12 -12.61
CA LYS A 195 -0.03 1.38 -11.83
C LYS A 195 -1.10 1.37 -10.72
N TYR A 196 -2.17 0.58 -10.87
CA TYR A 196 -3.25 0.45 -9.89
C TYR A 196 -2.99 -0.61 -8.81
N GLN A 197 -2.20 -1.65 -9.11
CA GLN A 197 -1.81 -2.65 -8.11
C GLN A 197 -0.97 -2.00 -7.01
N ASP A 198 -0.08 -1.06 -7.37
CA ASP A 198 0.72 -0.30 -6.39
C ASP A 198 -0.18 0.43 -5.37
N VAL A 199 -1.30 1.02 -5.84
CA VAL A 199 -2.28 1.67 -4.97
C VAL A 199 -2.97 0.64 -4.07
N SER A 200 -3.40 -0.48 -4.66
CA SER A 200 -4.06 -1.59 -3.94
C SER A 200 -3.18 -2.09 -2.79
N ILE A 201 -1.90 -2.33 -3.04
CA ILE A 201 -0.94 -2.80 -2.03
C ILE A 201 -0.75 -1.75 -0.93
N LYS A 202 -0.56 -0.47 -1.28
CA LYS A 202 -0.36 0.59 -0.28
C LYS A 202 -1.58 0.78 0.62
N LEU A 203 -2.78 0.65 0.06
CA LEU A 203 -4.02 0.66 0.83
C LEU A 203 -4.11 -0.54 1.76
N ALA A 204 -3.72 -1.74 1.29
CA ALA A 204 -3.71 -2.95 2.12
C ALA A 204 -2.73 -2.80 3.29
N LEU A 205 -1.53 -2.26 3.05
CA LEU A 205 -0.58 -1.96 4.12
C LEU A 205 -1.12 -0.93 5.11
N LYS A 206 -1.78 0.13 4.65
CA LYS A 206 -2.42 1.11 5.54
C LYS A 206 -3.52 0.48 6.40
N ALA A 207 -4.33 -0.42 5.83
CA ALA A 207 -5.36 -1.15 6.57
C ALA A 207 -4.77 -2.09 7.63
N LEU A 208 -3.55 -2.61 7.41
CA LEU A 208 -2.77 -3.35 8.40
C LEU A 208 -2.08 -2.45 9.45
N GLY A 209 -2.37 -1.14 9.44
CA GLY A 209 -1.80 -0.18 10.37
C GLY A 209 -0.42 0.34 9.97
N ALA A 210 0.02 0.14 8.73
CA ALA A 210 1.25 0.77 8.25
C ALA A 210 1.05 2.28 8.19
N THR A 211 2.00 3.02 8.76
CA THR A 211 1.95 4.48 8.80
C THR A 211 3.06 5.07 7.96
N TYR A 212 2.79 6.25 7.41
CA TYR A 212 3.81 7.03 6.76
C TYR A 212 4.80 7.58 7.81
N ASN A 213 6.09 7.32 7.64
CA ASN A 213 7.11 7.84 8.54
C ASN A 213 7.36 9.34 8.28
N ALA A 214 6.59 10.20 8.98
CA ALA A 214 6.63 11.66 8.84
C ALA A 214 8.01 12.30 9.09
N LYS A 215 8.89 11.65 9.88
CA LYS A 215 10.27 12.12 10.12
C LYS A 215 11.11 12.17 8.84
N ALA A 216 10.75 11.38 7.83
CA ALA A 216 11.39 11.44 6.51
C ALA A 216 10.99 12.68 5.69
N LYS A 217 9.76 13.21 5.86
CA LYS A 217 9.20 14.33 5.07
C LYS A 217 9.69 15.70 5.56
N ILE A 218 9.69 15.96 6.87
CA ILE A 218 10.10 17.27 7.42
C ILE A 218 11.54 17.58 7.04
N GLY A 219 12.45 16.61 7.21
CA GLY A 219 13.85 16.79 6.81
C GLY A 219 14.04 16.93 5.29
N ALA A 220 13.19 16.30 4.46
CA ALA A 220 13.30 16.42 2.99
C ALA A 220 12.74 17.75 2.47
N ILE A 221 11.60 18.19 3.00
CA ILE A 221 10.97 19.47 2.65
C ILE A 221 11.85 20.64 3.13
N GLN A 222 12.33 20.64 4.38
CA GLN A 222 13.25 21.69 4.88
C GLN A 222 14.50 21.81 4.00
N ARG A 223 15.14 20.68 3.65
CA ARG A 223 16.38 20.69 2.85
C ARG A 223 16.15 21.10 1.40
N ARG A 224 14.98 20.77 0.82
CA ARG A 224 14.63 21.15 -0.55
C ARG A 224 14.23 22.62 -0.62
N PHE A 225 13.53 23.13 0.38
CA PHE A 225 13.26 24.56 0.54
C PHE A 225 14.58 25.33 0.73
N GLU A 226 15.47 24.92 1.64
CA GLU A 226 16.78 25.56 1.81
C GLU A 226 17.64 25.55 0.54
N LYS A 227 17.69 24.44 -0.22
CA LYS A 227 18.48 24.37 -1.46
C LYS A 227 17.92 25.27 -2.56
N THR A 228 16.60 25.29 -2.74
CA THR A 228 15.96 26.12 -3.76
C THR A 228 16.07 27.60 -3.40
N TRP A 229 15.86 27.97 -2.14
CA TRP A 229 15.97 29.36 -1.68
C TRP A 229 17.41 29.88 -1.62
N ARG A 230 18.40 29.04 -1.27
CA ARG A 230 19.82 29.43 -1.37
C ARG A 230 20.27 29.67 -2.80
N ARG A 231 19.80 28.87 -3.77
CA ARG A 231 20.11 29.08 -5.19
C ARG A 231 19.53 30.41 -5.70
N VAL A 232 18.28 30.71 -5.34
CA VAL A 232 17.61 31.97 -5.71
C VAL A 232 18.23 33.21 -5.05
N LEU A 233 18.74 33.10 -3.82
CA LEU A 233 19.35 34.24 -3.10
C LEU A 233 20.85 34.45 -3.40
N LEU A 234 21.58 33.42 -3.84
CA LEU A 234 23.00 33.51 -4.20
C LEU A 234 23.22 33.84 -5.69
N GLU A 235 22.24 33.61 -6.55
CA GLU A 235 22.21 34.11 -7.93
C GLU A 235 21.67 35.55 -7.95
N ARG A 236 22.38 36.48 -7.28
CA ARG A 236 22.22 37.90 -7.59
C ARG A 236 22.88 38.16 -8.96
N PRO A 237 22.17 38.67 -9.98
CA PRO A 237 22.84 39.15 -11.18
C PRO A 237 23.80 40.27 -10.80
N GLN A 238 25.08 40.09 -11.14
CA GLN A 238 26.07 41.16 -11.04
C GLN A 238 25.67 42.29 -12.00
N THR A 239 25.49 43.47 -11.42
CA THR A 239 25.71 44.81 -12.02
C THR A 239 25.24 45.01 -13.46
N LEU A 240 24.07 45.64 -13.63
CA LEU A 240 23.85 46.57 -14.74
C LEU A 240 24.40 47.93 -14.30
N THR A 241 25.64 48.23 -14.71
CA THR A 241 26.14 49.60 -14.81
C THR A 241 25.47 50.27 -16.00
N LEU A 242 24.75 51.36 -15.73
CA LEU A 242 24.45 52.42 -16.70
C LEU A 242 25.15 53.70 -16.21
#